data_AF-A0A1M4UVZ0-F1
#
_entry.id   AF-A0A1M4UVZ0-F1
#
_cell.length_a   1.000
_cell.length_b   1.000
_cell.length_c   1.000
_cell.angle_alpha   90.00
_cell.angle_beta   90.00
_cell.angle_gamma   90.00
#
_symmetry.space_group_name_H-M   'P 1'
#
loop_
_entity.id
_entity.type
_entity.pdbx_description
1 polymer ?
#
loop_
_entity_poly.entity_id
_entity_poly.type
_entity_poly.pdbx_seq_one_letter_code
_entity_poly.pdbx_strand_id
1 'polypeptide(L)' 'MSKRRRFIPEEKAKIVLELLSGEHTIAELTAKYDVNANQLEKWGKEFINNADVAFGKENSKET' A
#
# COMPACT_ATOMS: atom_id res chain seq x y z
N MET A 1 -20.83 10.08 -13.33
CA MET A 1 -20.71 9.48 -11.98
C MET A 1 -19.50 8.55 -11.96
N SER A 2 -18.34 9.02 -11.51
CA SER A 2 -17.10 8.24 -11.56
C SER A 2 -17.18 7.05 -10.61
N LYS A 3 -17.11 5.83 -11.15
CA LYS A 3 -17.05 4.58 -10.39
C LYS A 3 -15.84 4.65 -9.46
N ARG A 4 -16.06 4.88 -8.16
CA ARG A 4 -14.99 4.81 -7.16
C ARG A 4 -14.45 3.37 -7.17
N ARG A 5 -13.30 3.15 -7.80
CA ARG A 5 -12.57 1.87 -7.65
C ARG A 5 -12.32 1.66 -6.16
N ARG A 6 -12.74 0.51 -5.66
CA ARG A 6 -12.60 0.14 -4.26
C ARG A 6 -11.39 -0.79 -4.18
N PHE A 7 -10.26 -0.25 -3.76
CA PHE A 7 -9.04 -1.03 -3.57
C PHE A 7 -9.13 -1.77 -2.23
N ILE A 8 -8.99 -3.09 -2.26
CA ILE A 8 -8.93 -3.91 -1.04
C ILE A 8 -7.56 -3.73 -0.36
N PRO A 9 -7.44 -3.94 0.96
CA PRO A 9 -6.19 -3.75 1.69
C PRO A 9 -5.02 -4.55 1.12
N GLU A 10 -5.24 -5.78 0.65
CA GLU A 10 -4.21 -6.60 -0.01
C GLU A 10 -3.65 -5.96 -1.28
N GLU A 11 -4.52 -5.44 -2.16
CA GLU A 11 -4.09 -4.76 -3.38
C GLU A 11 -3.27 -3.50 -3.04
N LYS A 12 -3.72 -2.71 -2.07
CA LYS A 12 -2.97 -1.51 -1.64
C LYS A 12 -1.57 -1.89 -1.15
N ALA A 13 -1.47 -2.93 -0.32
CA ALA A 13 -0.20 -3.41 0.20
C ALA A 13 0.72 -3.87 -0.95
N LYS A 14 0.19 -4.65 -1.91
CA LYS A 14 0.96 -5.10 -3.08
C LYS A 14 1.51 -3.94 -3.90
N ILE A 15 0.67 -2.95 -4.22
CA ILE A 15 1.08 -1.79 -5.04
C ILE A 15 2.12 -0.95 -4.28
N VAL A 16 1.96 -0.76 -2.97
CA VAL A 16 2.95 -0.04 -2.15
C VAL A 16 4.25 -0.83 -2.03
N LEU A 17 4.21 -2.15 -1.93
CA LEU A 17 5.41 -2.98 -1.93
C LEU A 17 6.17 -2.88 -3.26
N GLU A 18 5.48 -2.94 -4.40
CA GLU A 18 6.13 -2.73 -5.72
C GLU A 18 6.77 -1.33 -5.82
N LEU A 19 6.12 -0.30 -5.26
CA LEU A 19 6.68 1.04 -5.18
C LEU A 19 7.93 1.10 -4.30
N LEU A 20 7.89 0.47 -3.12
CA LEU A 20 9.00 0.49 -2.14
C LEU A 20 10.17 -0.40 -2.57
N SER A 21 9.92 -1.49 -3.29
CA SER A 21 10.96 -2.31 -3.92
C SER A 21 11.73 -1.57 -5.00
N GLY A 22 11.17 -0.47 -5.55
CA GLY A 22 11.78 0.29 -6.64
C GLY A 22 11.72 -0.42 -8.00
N GLU A 23 10.93 -1.49 -8.13
CA GLU A 23 10.71 -2.20 -9.39
C GLU A 23 9.88 -1.38 -10.39
N HIS A 24 8.98 -0.53 -9.88
CA HIS A 24 8.11 0.31 -10.68
C HIS A 24 8.08 1.74 -10.17
N THR A 25 8.02 2.68 -11.10
CA THR A 25 7.83 4.09 -10.78
C THR A 25 6.37 4.40 -10.43
N ILE A 26 6.14 5.51 -9.73
CA ILE A 26 4.78 5.99 -9.43
C ILE A 26 3.94 6.10 -10.72
N ALA A 27 4.53 6.59 -11.81
CA ALA A 27 3.84 6.75 -13.10
C ALA A 27 3.45 5.42 -13.76
N GLU A 28 4.27 4.39 -13.61
CA GLU A 28 3.94 3.05 -14.11
C GLU A 28 2.85 2.40 -13.27
N LEU A 29 2.91 2.55 -11.94
CA LEU A 29 1.88 2.01 -11.05
C LEU A 29 0.55 2.73 -11.21
N THR A 30 0.55 4.04 -11.45
CA THR A 30 -0.67 4.79 -11.75
C THR A 30 -1.31 4.34 -13.06
N ALA A 31 -0.52 4.06 -14.09
CA ALA A 31 -1.02 3.53 -15.36
C ALA A 31 -1.48 2.06 -15.24
N LYS A 32 -0.72 1.21 -14.54
CA LYS A 32 -0.96 -0.25 -14.39
C LYS A 32 -2.19 -0.54 -13.55
N TYR A 33 -2.35 0.16 -12.43
CA TYR A 33 -3.42 -0.07 -11.45
C TYR A 33 -4.55 0.97 -11.50
N ASP A 34 -4.44 1.97 -12.39
CA ASP A 34 -5.36 3.12 -12.49
C ASP A 34 -5.53 3.82 -11.13
N VAL A 35 -4.42 3.95 -10.41
CA VAL A 35 -4.37 4.63 -9.12
C VAL A 35 -3.86 6.04 -9.32
N ASN A 36 -4.38 6.99 -8.54
CA ASN A 36 -3.85 8.36 -8.58
C ASN A 36 -2.52 8.43 -7.80
N ALA A 37 -1.55 9.19 -8.29
CA ALA A 37 -0.23 9.35 -7.68
C ALA A 37 -0.31 9.82 -6.23
N ASN A 38 -1.19 10.80 -5.94
CA ASN A 38 -1.44 11.26 -4.58
C ASN A 38 -1.94 10.15 -3.65
N GLN A 39 -2.74 9.23 -4.19
CA GLN A 39 -3.30 8.11 -3.43
C GLN A 39 -2.21 7.10 -3.11
N LEU A 40 -1.29 6.88 -4.05
CA LEU A 40 -0.14 6.01 -3.90
C LEU A 40 0.86 6.56 -2.86
N GLU A 41 1.16 7.86 -2.92
CA GLU A 41 1.99 8.53 -1.91
C GLU A 41 1.36 8.43 -0.52
N LYS A 42 0.04 8.62 -0.42
CA LYS A 42 -0.69 8.47 0.84
C LYS A 42 -0.57 7.04 1.38
N TRP A 43 -0.78 6.03 0.53
CA TRP A 43 -0.67 4.64 0.96
C TRP A 43 0.76 4.27 1.35
N GLY A 44 1.76 4.77 0.64
CA GLY A 44 3.17 4.59 1.02
C GLY A 44 3.47 5.13 2.41
N LYS A 45 3.01 6.35 2.71
CA LYS A 45 3.13 6.95 4.05
C LYS A 45 2.36 6.16 5.11
N GLU A 46 1.12 5.76 4.82
CA GLU A 46 0.31 4.95 5.74
C GLU A 46 0.97 3.58 6.01
N PHE A 47 1.54 2.95 4.99
CA PHE A 47 2.22 1.66 5.13
C PHE A 47 3.47 1.77 6.00
N ILE A 48 4.33 2.77 5.77
CA ILE A 48 5.55 2.99 6.58
C ILE A 48 5.16 3.34 8.03
N ASN A 49 4.15 4.17 8.24
CA ASN A 49 3.71 4.59 9.57
C ASN A 49 3.02 3.47 10.37
N ASN A 50 2.53 2.42 9.70
CA ASN A 50 1.97 1.23 10.36
C ASN A 50 2.88 0.00 10.18
N ALA A 51 4.12 0.18 9.67
CA ALA A 51 5.02 -0.94 9.43
C ALA A 51 5.43 -1.63 10.73
N ASP A 52 5.48 -0.88 11.84
CA ASP A 52 5.72 -1.41 13.19
C ASP A 52 4.69 -2.48 13.57
N VAL A 53 3.43 -2.35 13.16
CA VAL A 53 2.35 -3.30 13.45
C VAL A 53 2.63 -4.67 12.81
N ALA A 54 3.32 -4.71 11.67
CA ALA A 54 3.71 -5.96 11.02
C ALA A 54 4.74 -6.74 11.85
N PHE A 55 5.59 -6.05 12.61
CA PHE A 55 6.61 -6.66 13.47
C PHE A 55 6.19 -6.75 14.94
N GLY A 56 5.20 -5.96 15.36
CA GLY A 56 4.67 -5.90 16.73
C GLY A 56 3.76 -7.08 17.12
N LYS A 57 3.57 -8.06 16.23
CA LYS A 57 2.86 -9.32 16.54
C LYS A 57 3.83 -10.43 16.96
N GLU A 58 4.75 -10.12 17.85
CA GLU A 58 5.43 -11.12 18.66
C GLU A 58 5.04 -10.89 20.13
N ASN A 59 4.37 -11.89 20.72
CA ASN A 59 4.00 -12.01 22.15
C ASN A 59 2.67 -11.40 22.65
N SER A 60 1.53 -11.83 22.09
CA SER A 60 0.25 -11.83 22.84
C SER A 60 -0.51 -13.15 22.67
N LYS A 61 0.21 -14.27 22.82
CA LYS A 61 -0.35 -15.57 23.15
C LYS A 61 0.49 -16.18 24.27
N GLU A 62 0.40 -15.58 25.44
CA GLU A 62 0.66 -16.26 26.70
C GLU A 62 -0.68 -16.34 27.42
N THR A 63 -1.38 -17.47 27.23
CA THR A 63 -2.27 -18.16 28.17
C THR A 63 -2.57 -19.55 27.62
#